data_AF-A0A496KYK4-F1
#
_entry.id   AF-A0A496KYK4-F1
#
_cell.length_a   1.000
_cell.length_b   1.000
_cell.length_c   1.000
_cell.angle_alpha   90.00
_cell.angle_beta   90.00
_cell.angle_gamma   90.00
#
_symmetry.space_group_name_H-M   'P 1'
#
loop_
_entity.id
_entity.type
_entity.pdbx_description
1 polymer ?
#
loop_
_entity_poly.entity_id
_entity_poly.type
_entity_poly.pdbx_seq_one_letter_code
_entity_poly.pdbx_strand_id
1 'polypeptide(L)'
;VDYYKTAHLYFISPKKGSEFETVSSIKAKHNAMPRGLNKALYVLYVYYSTIQIVITPQLQKLLARLTAEYGKDLPQDIRNSLRANSSRIMPILNIITFNGRSIALLISVLTQIFWIYLAFEIVVLNIVLVVAIRRYEQSCKMFQ
;
A
#
# COMPACT_ATOMS: atom_id res chain seq x y z
N VAL A 1 -1.56 3.84 0.13
CA VAL A 1 -0.34 4.13 -0.67
C VAL A 1 0.90 3.60 0.03
N ASP A 2 1.09 3.92 1.31
CA ASP A 2 2.27 3.49 2.08
C ASP A 2 2.52 1.98 2.02
N TYR A 3 1.47 1.17 2.23
CA TYR A 3 1.51 -0.29 2.09
C TYR A 3 2.11 -0.81 0.77
N TYR A 4 1.80 -0.17 -0.36
CA TYR A 4 2.33 -0.55 -1.67
C TYR A 4 3.80 -0.17 -1.85
N LYS A 5 4.23 0.95 -1.24
CA LYS A 5 5.65 1.33 -1.20
C LYS A 5 6.44 0.38 -0.31
N THR A 6 5.89 -0.01 0.83
CA THR A 6 6.50 -1.01 1.72
C THR A 6 6.57 -2.38 1.03
N ALA A 7 5.54 -2.77 0.27
CA ALA A 7 5.57 -3.99 -0.54
C ALA A 7 6.65 -3.91 -1.63
N HIS A 8 6.77 -2.79 -2.33
CA HIS A 8 7.84 -2.58 -3.30
C HIS A 8 9.24 -2.65 -2.65
N LEU A 9 9.42 -2.06 -1.47
CA LEU A 9 10.67 -2.12 -0.71
C LEU A 9 11.00 -3.53 -0.23
N TYR A 10 10.00 -4.33 0.13
CA TYR A 10 10.14 -5.76 0.45
C TYR A 10 10.80 -6.51 -0.72
N PHE A 11 10.38 -6.25 -1.96
CA PHE A 11 10.96 -6.89 -3.15
C PHE A 11 12.36 -6.38 -3.50
N ILE A 12 12.74 -5.18 -3.04
CA ILE A 12 14.07 -4.59 -3.32
C ILE A 12 15.13 -5.09 -2.35
N SER A 13 14.79 -5.30 -1.06
CA SER A 13 15.78 -5.70 -0.06
C SER A 13 15.19 -6.66 0.99
N PRO A 14 15.72 -7.90 1.13
CA PRO A 14 15.25 -8.85 2.15
C PRO A 14 15.44 -8.35 3.58
N LYS A 15 16.38 -7.42 3.82
CA LYS A 15 16.61 -6.79 5.14
C LYS A 15 15.58 -5.70 5.50
N LYS A 16 14.92 -5.07 4.52
CA LYS A 16 13.80 -4.12 4.75
C LYS A 16 12.44 -4.80 4.74
N GLY A 17 12.37 -6.04 4.24
CA GLY A 17 11.15 -6.83 4.25
C GLY A 17 10.67 -7.26 5.65
N SER A 18 11.51 -7.14 6.68
CA SER A 18 11.12 -7.33 8.08
C SER A 18 10.13 -6.27 8.59
N GLU A 19 9.98 -5.14 7.89
CA GLU A 19 8.96 -4.12 8.17
C GLU A 19 7.57 -4.50 7.62
N PHE A 20 7.45 -5.59 6.85
CA PHE A 20 6.17 -6.10 6.39
C PHE A 20 5.45 -6.80 7.54
N GLU A 21 4.88 -5.99 8.42
CA GLU A 21 4.15 -6.48 9.59
C GLU A 21 2.89 -7.22 9.12
N THR A 22 2.84 -8.52 9.42
CA THR A 22 1.63 -9.32 9.20
C THR A 22 0.54 -8.87 10.18
N VAL A 23 -0.74 -9.00 9.84
CA VAL A 23 -1.87 -8.68 10.75
C VAL A 23 -1.67 -9.30 12.14
N SER A 24 -1.05 -10.47 12.21
CA SER A 24 -0.69 -11.16 13.45
C SER A 24 0.33 -10.38 14.30
N SER A 25 1.37 -9.80 13.71
CA SER A 25 2.35 -8.98 14.44
C SER A 25 1.78 -7.64 14.86
N ILE A 26 0.91 -7.03 14.04
CA ILE A 26 0.20 -5.78 14.39
C ILE A 26 -0.78 -6.03 15.56
N LYS A 27 -1.56 -7.12 15.52
CA LYS A 27 -2.42 -7.53 16.64
C LYS A 27 -1.62 -7.92 17.89
N ALA A 28 -0.48 -8.58 17.73
CA ALA A 28 0.40 -8.93 18.85
C ALA A 28 0.98 -7.67 19.52
N LYS A 29 1.42 -6.67 18.74
CA LYS A 29 1.84 -5.36 19.26
C LYS A 29 0.71 -4.61 19.96
N HIS A 30 -0.50 -4.61 19.39
CA HIS A 30 -1.69 -4.04 20.05
C HIS A 30 -2.00 -4.72 21.39
N ASN A 31 -1.89 -6.05 21.45
CA ASN A 31 -2.14 -6.82 22.67
C ASN A 31 -1.06 -6.59 23.73
N ALA A 32 0.21 -6.46 23.33
CA ALA A 32 1.33 -6.17 24.21
C ALA A 32 1.37 -4.71 24.71
N MET A 33 0.61 -3.79 24.09
CA MET A 33 0.64 -2.38 24.46
C MET A 33 -0.13 -2.09 25.77
N PRO A 34 0.45 -1.32 26.71
CA PRO A 34 -0.21 -0.93 27.94
C PRO A 34 -1.48 -0.11 27.67
N ARG A 35 -2.48 -0.24 28.54
CA ARG A 35 -3.76 0.48 28.39
C ARG A 35 -3.53 1.99 28.57
N GLY A 36 -3.96 2.77 27.58
CA GLY A 36 -3.84 4.23 27.57
C GLY A 36 -4.31 4.84 26.24
N LEU A 37 -4.23 6.16 26.10
CA LEU A 37 -4.60 6.89 24.87
C LEU A 37 -3.84 6.36 23.64
N ASN A 38 -2.58 5.96 23.84
CA ASN A 38 -1.74 5.36 22.80
C ASN A 38 -2.34 4.05 22.25
N LYS A 39 -2.99 3.24 23.10
CA LYS A 39 -3.65 2.01 22.66
C LYS A 39 -4.89 2.31 21.83
N ALA A 40 -5.68 3.31 22.24
CA ALA A 40 -6.85 3.74 21.47
C ALA A 40 -6.47 4.32 20.10
N LEU A 41 -5.41 5.14 20.03
CA LEU A 41 -4.87 5.61 18.75
C LEU A 41 -4.32 4.46 17.90
N TYR A 42 -3.68 3.47 18.53
CA TYR A 42 -3.18 2.29 17.83
C TYR A 42 -4.32 1.43 17.25
N VAL A 43 -5.53 1.43 17.83
CA VAL A 43 -6.70 0.78 17.23
C VAL A 43 -7.05 1.37 15.86
N LEU A 44 -6.96 2.69 15.71
CA LEU A 44 -7.19 3.32 14.39
C LEU A 44 -6.14 2.88 13.37
N TYR A 45 -4.87 2.78 13.80
CA TYR A 45 -3.79 2.25 12.96
C TYR A 45 -4.05 0.78 12.57
N VAL A 46 -4.42 -0.07 13.53
CA VAL A 46 -4.78 -1.47 13.29
C VAL A 46 -5.94 -1.57 12.28
N TYR A 47 -6.97 -0.75 12.44
CA TYR A 47 -8.13 -0.73 11.55
C TYR A 47 -7.73 -0.33 10.12
N TYR A 48 -6.97 0.74 9.97
CA TYR A 48 -6.46 1.20 8.67
C TYR A 48 -5.59 0.13 7.98
N SER A 49 -4.64 -0.47 8.70
CA SER A 49 -3.80 -1.55 8.16
C SER A 49 -4.63 -2.79 7.79
N THR A 50 -5.66 -3.13 8.58
CA THR A 50 -6.54 -4.28 8.28
C THR A 50 -7.30 -4.05 6.99
N ILE A 51 -7.87 -2.87 6.78
CA ILE A 51 -8.57 -2.52 5.53
C ILE A 51 -7.62 -2.63 4.34
N GLN A 52 -6.41 -2.11 4.45
CA GLN A 52 -5.41 -2.20 3.37
C GLN A 52 -5.09 -3.64 2.98
N ILE A 53 -5.03 -4.53 3.96
CA ILE A 53 -4.72 -5.95 3.74
C ILE A 53 -5.92 -6.68 3.13
N VAL A 54 -7.14 -6.42 3.63
CA VAL A 54 -8.38 -7.00 3.07
C VAL A 54 -8.59 -6.60 1.61
N ILE A 55 -8.22 -5.37 1.26
CA ILE A 55 -8.33 -4.85 -0.11
C ILE A 55 -7.27 -5.46 -1.06
N THR A 56 -6.21 -6.07 -0.53
CA THR A 56 -5.07 -6.58 -1.32
C THR A 56 -4.85 -8.11 -1.11
N PRO A 57 -5.88 -8.96 -1.33
CA PRO A 57 -5.82 -10.37 -0.98
C PRO A 57 -4.85 -11.18 -1.85
N GLN A 58 -4.63 -10.80 -3.12
CA GLN A 58 -3.74 -11.55 -4.01
C GLN A 58 -2.27 -11.29 -3.69
N LEU A 59 -1.93 -10.05 -3.31
CA LEU A 59 -0.60 -9.75 -2.81
C LEU A 59 -0.27 -10.58 -1.56
N GLN A 60 -1.22 -10.71 -0.63
CA GLN A 60 -1.03 -11.51 0.57
C GLN A 60 -0.81 -12.99 0.26
N LYS A 61 -1.59 -13.56 -0.68
CA LYS A 61 -1.41 -14.95 -1.14
C LYS A 61 -0.05 -15.17 -1.80
N LEU A 62 0.37 -14.23 -2.66
CA LEU A 62 1.66 -14.28 -3.32
C LEU A 62 2.80 -14.23 -2.30
N LEU A 63 2.76 -13.31 -1.33
CA LEU A 63 3.74 -13.23 -0.26
C LEU A 63 3.78 -14.49 0.61
N ALA A 64 2.62 -15.04 0.98
CA ALA A 64 2.55 -16.28 1.75
C ALA A 64 3.18 -17.47 1.01
N ARG A 65 2.93 -17.60 -0.30
CA ARG A 65 3.56 -18.63 -1.14
C ARG A 65 5.06 -18.43 -1.25
N LEU A 66 5.51 -17.22 -1.58
CA LEU A 66 6.94 -16.91 -1.69
C LEU A 66 7.69 -17.20 -0.37
N THR A 67 7.06 -16.88 0.78
CA THR A 67 7.63 -17.19 2.09
C THR A 67 7.66 -18.69 2.38
N ALA A 68 6.64 -19.44 1.95
CA ALA A 68 6.57 -20.89 2.14
C ALA A 68 7.54 -21.66 1.23
N GLU A 69 7.74 -21.19 0.00
CA GLU A 69 8.50 -21.89 -1.05
C GLU A 69 9.99 -21.52 -1.03
N TYR A 70 10.34 -20.28 -0.70
CA TYR A 70 11.72 -19.77 -0.79
C TYR A 70 12.27 -19.21 0.54
N GLY A 71 11.46 -19.11 1.58
CA GLY A 71 11.91 -18.60 2.89
C GLY A 71 12.50 -17.19 2.80
N LYS A 72 13.77 -17.02 3.17
CA LYS A 72 14.48 -15.72 3.14
C LYS A 72 15.24 -15.44 1.84
N ASP A 73 15.46 -16.45 1.00
CA ASP A 73 16.29 -16.34 -0.20
C ASP A 73 15.46 -16.50 -1.47
N LEU A 74 14.90 -15.38 -1.92
CA LEU A 74 14.11 -15.32 -3.15
C LEU A 74 15.00 -15.34 -4.40
N PRO A 75 14.73 -16.23 -5.39
CA PRO A 75 15.46 -16.26 -6.66
C PRO A 75 15.43 -14.90 -7.38
N GLN A 76 16.54 -14.57 -8.04
CA GLN A 76 16.73 -13.27 -8.69
C GLN A 76 15.69 -13.00 -9.79
N ASP A 77 15.27 -14.02 -10.54
CA ASP A 77 14.28 -13.90 -11.62
C ASP A 77 12.88 -13.56 -11.11
N ILE A 78 12.47 -14.17 -9.99
CA ILE A 78 11.21 -13.87 -9.31
C ILE A 78 11.27 -12.45 -8.72
N ARG A 79 12.42 -12.05 -8.16
CA ARG A 79 12.62 -10.69 -7.66
C ARG A 79 12.50 -9.63 -8.77
N ASN A 80 13.09 -9.90 -9.94
CA ASN A 80 13.06 -8.98 -11.07
C ASN A 80 11.65 -8.81 -11.64
N SER A 81 10.89 -9.91 -11.76
CA SER A 81 9.49 -9.84 -12.22
C SER A 81 8.58 -9.10 -11.24
N LEU A 82 8.74 -9.31 -9.93
CA LEU A 82 8.03 -8.56 -8.88
C LEU A 82 8.40 -7.07 -8.86
N ARG A 83 9.69 -6.75 -9.06
CA ARG A 83 10.16 -5.37 -9.19
C ARG A 83 9.56 -4.68 -10.42
N ALA A 84 9.56 -5.36 -11.57
CA ALA A 84 8.99 -4.81 -12.80
C ALA A 84 7.49 -4.52 -12.64
N ASN A 85 6.74 -5.43 -12.00
CA ASN A 85 5.33 -5.26 -11.74
C ASN A 85 5.05 -4.09 -10.77
N SER A 86 5.78 -4.03 -9.65
CA SER A 86 5.61 -2.96 -8.66
C SER A 86 6.02 -1.57 -9.19
N SER A 87 7.07 -1.49 -10.02
CA SER A 87 7.48 -0.25 -10.68
C SER A 87 6.37 0.34 -11.56
N ARG A 88 5.58 -0.52 -12.23
CA ARG A 88 4.47 -0.10 -13.11
C ARG A 88 3.38 0.67 -12.36
N ILE A 89 3.27 0.49 -11.05
CA ILE A 89 2.19 1.06 -10.22
C ILE A 89 2.65 2.30 -9.46
N MET A 90 3.97 2.49 -9.34
CA MET A 90 4.59 3.66 -8.74
C MET A 90 4.14 5.01 -9.33
N PRO A 91 3.98 5.20 -10.65
CA PRO A 91 3.48 6.47 -11.19
C PRO A 91 2.02 6.76 -10.77
N ILE A 92 1.16 5.74 -10.71
CA ILE A 92 -0.23 5.89 -10.26
C ILE A 92 -0.26 6.28 -8.77
N LEU A 93 0.57 5.63 -7.95
CA LEU A 93 0.70 5.99 -6.54
C LEU A 93 1.23 7.41 -6.35
N ASN A 94 2.17 7.86 -7.18
CA ASN A 94 2.70 9.22 -7.11
C ASN A 94 1.61 10.27 -7.38
N ILE A 95 0.71 10.01 -8.35
CA ILE A 95 -0.46 10.86 -8.62
C ILE A 95 -1.42 10.88 -7.42
N ILE A 96 -1.66 9.74 -6.76
CA ILE A 96 -2.54 9.68 -5.58
C ILE A 96 -1.93 10.45 -4.39
N THR A 97 -0.60 10.52 -4.30
CA THR A 97 0.12 11.16 -3.19
C THR A 97 0.26 12.67 -3.36
N PHE A 98 1.20 13.25 -2.60
CA PHE A 98 1.46 14.68 -2.54
C PHE A 98 1.53 15.36 -3.92
N ASN A 99 2.17 14.74 -4.91
CA ASN A 99 2.36 15.36 -6.22
C ASN A 99 1.02 15.68 -6.93
N GLY A 100 0.07 14.75 -6.99
CA GLY A 100 -1.22 15.02 -7.62
C GLY A 100 -2.10 15.95 -6.79
N ARG A 101 -2.04 15.83 -5.44
CA ARG A 101 -2.77 16.72 -4.52
C ARG A 101 -2.31 18.17 -4.64
N SER A 102 -1.01 18.41 -4.73
CA SER A 102 -0.44 19.75 -4.87
C SER A 102 -0.79 20.40 -6.22
N ILE A 103 -0.85 19.63 -7.30
CA ILE A 103 -1.31 20.14 -8.61
C ILE A 103 -2.79 20.52 -8.56
N ALA A 104 -3.63 19.65 -7.99
CA ALA A 104 -5.06 19.94 -7.84
C ALA A 104 -5.31 21.16 -6.94
N LEU A 105 -4.53 21.30 -5.86
CA LEU A 105 -4.56 22.46 -4.99
C LEU A 105 -4.11 23.73 -5.71
N LEU A 106 -3.04 23.67 -6.50
CA LEU A 106 -2.56 24.79 -7.32
C LEU A 106 -3.65 25.26 -8.31
N ILE A 107 -4.31 24.33 -9.02
CA ILE A 107 -5.40 24.65 -9.94
C ILE A 107 -6.59 25.28 -9.20
N SER A 108 -6.95 24.75 -8.03
CA SER A 108 -8.04 25.30 -7.22
C SER A 108 -7.76 26.72 -6.75
N VAL A 109 -6.51 27.03 -6.37
CA VAL A 109 -6.08 28.38 -6.00
C VAL A 109 -6.08 29.32 -7.21
N LEU A 110 -5.58 28.88 -8.37
CA LEU A 110 -5.56 29.70 -9.60
C LEU A 110 -6.96 30.03 -10.11
N THR A 111 -7.91 29.12 -9.93
CA THR A 111 -9.31 29.30 -10.34
C THR A 111 -10.16 29.99 -9.26
N GLN A 112 -9.63 30.18 -8.04
CA GLN A 112 -10.36 30.69 -6.87
C GLN A 112 -11.61 29.87 -6.50
N ILE A 113 -11.71 28.62 -6.97
CA ILE A 113 -12.85 27.73 -6.69
C ILE A 113 -12.36 26.59 -5.80
N PHE A 114 -12.60 26.73 -4.50
CA PHE A 114 -12.22 25.73 -3.49
C PHE A 114 -12.94 24.38 -3.68
N TRP A 115 -14.14 24.38 -4.26
CA TRP A 115 -14.91 23.16 -4.52
C TRP A 115 -14.23 22.18 -5.48
N ILE A 116 -13.38 22.67 -6.39
CA ILE A 116 -12.65 21.82 -7.34
C ILE A 116 -11.69 20.89 -6.60
N TYR A 117 -10.97 21.41 -5.59
CA TYR A 117 -10.07 20.58 -4.79
C TYR A 117 -10.84 19.51 -3.99
N LEU A 118 -11.98 19.89 -3.39
CA LEU A 118 -12.81 18.95 -2.62
C LEU A 118 -13.38 17.85 -3.53
N ALA A 119 -13.90 18.21 -4.70
CA ALA A 119 -14.41 17.26 -5.68
C ALA A 119 -13.30 16.32 -6.19
N PHE A 120 -12.09 16.85 -6.40
CA PHE A 120 -10.92 16.05 -6.78
C PHE A 120 -10.54 15.02 -5.70
N GLU A 121 -10.45 15.43 -4.43
CA GLU A 121 -10.12 14.52 -3.32
C GLU A 121 -11.18 13.42 -3.17
N ILE A 122 -12.46 13.77 -3.24
CA ILE A 122 -13.54 12.80 -3.03
C ILE A 122 -13.72 11.88 -4.24
N VAL A 123 -13.73 12.43 -5.46
CA VAL A 123 -14.07 11.65 -6.66
C VAL A 123 -12.82 11.07 -7.30
N VAL A 124 -11.88 11.94 -7.70
CA VAL A 124 -10.74 11.52 -8.53
C VAL A 124 -9.79 10.62 -7.75
N LEU A 125 -9.39 11.00 -6.53
CA LEU A 125 -8.45 10.17 -5.77
C LEU A 125 -9.04 8.81 -5.38
N ASN A 126 -10.33 8.73 -5.04
CA ASN A 126 -10.96 7.45 -4.73
C ASN A 126 -11.09 6.56 -5.97
N ILE A 127 -11.45 7.11 -7.14
CA ILE A 127 -11.48 6.35 -8.39
C ILE A 127 -10.08 5.82 -8.74
N VAL A 128 -9.07 6.70 -8.72
CA VAL A 128 -7.69 6.33 -9.03
C VAL A 128 -7.15 5.29 -8.03
N LEU A 129 -7.51 5.40 -6.75
CA LEU A 129 -7.18 4.41 -5.73
C LEU A 129 -7.77 3.03 -6.07
N VAL A 130 -9.06 2.96 -6.39
CA VAL A 130 -9.74 1.71 -6.78
C VAL A 130 -9.10 1.11 -8.03
N VAL A 131 -8.80 1.93 -9.04
CA VAL A 131 -8.13 1.49 -10.27
C VAL A 131 -6.72 0.96 -9.97
N ALA A 132 -5.96 1.65 -9.11
CA ALA A 132 -4.63 1.23 -8.71
C ALA A 132 -4.64 -0.15 -8.03
N ILE A 133 -5.56 -0.34 -7.08
CA ILE A 133 -5.77 -1.63 -6.39
C ILE A 133 -6.11 -2.71 -7.40
N ARG A 134 -7.13 -2.49 -8.25
CA ARG A 134 -7.58 -3.49 -9.23
C ARG A 134 -6.45 -3.90 -10.18
N ARG A 135 -5.68 -2.93 -10.68
CA ARG A 135 -4.56 -3.19 -11.59
C ARG A 135 -3.41 -3.93 -10.90
N TYR A 136 -3.13 -3.60 -9.64
CA TYR A 136 -2.15 -4.30 -8.82
C TYR A 136 -2.56 -5.76 -8.59
N GLU A 137 -3.79 -5.97 -8.14
CA GLU A 137 -4.36 -7.30 -7.87
C GLU A 137 -4.46 -8.16 -9.14
N GLN A 138 -4.84 -7.57 -10.29
CA GLN A 138 -4.83 -8.27 -11.58
C GLN A 138 -3.42 -8.70 -11.97
N SER A 139 -2.43 -7.85 -11.76
CA SER A 139 -1.04 -8.18 -12.09
C SER A 139 -0.54 -9.28 -11.16
N CYS A 140 -0.85 -9.24 -9.85
CA CYS A 140 -0.55 -10.33 -8.91
C CYS A 140 -1.23 -11.66 -9.28
N LYS A 141 -2.47 -11.66 -9.77
CA LYS A 141 -3.14 -12.87 -10.27
C LYS A 141 -2.42 -13.52 -11.45
N MET A 142 -1.77 -12.74 -12.31
CA MET A 142 -1.00 -13.28 -13.43
C MET A 142 0.28 -14.01 -12.98
N PHE A 143 0.77 -13.74 -11.78
CA PHE A 143 1.94 -14.40 -11.19
C PHE A 143 1.56 -15.57 -10.26
N GLN A 144 0.28 -15.95 -10.20
CA GLN A 144 -0.22 -17.02 -9.33
C GLN A 144 -0.21 -18.40 -10.01
#